data_AF-A0A0S8D046-F1
#
_entry.id   AF-A0A0S8D046-F1
#
_cell.length_a   1.000
_cell.length_b   1.000
_cell.length_c   1.000
_cell.angle_alpha   90.00
_cell.angle_beta   90.00
_cell.angle_gamma   90.00
#
_symmetry.space_group_name_H-M   'P 1'
#
loop_
_entity.id
_entity.type
_entity.pdbx_description
1 polymer ?
#
loop_
_entity_poly.entity_id
_entity_poly.type
_entity_poly.pdbx_seq_one_letter_code
_entity_poly.pdbx_strand_id
1 'polypeptide(L)'
;MRVMWDFIVGHYNYWMYIGLMMIGFYAMMAKRNLIKKIIGMNIFQSAIIFFFISTSVKKGVTVPILEHGHEGHGSHAIDVMQYANPLPHVLMLTAIVVMVATLGVALSVAIMIYRKYGTLEEDEVLGNMRKD
;
A
#
# COMPACT_ATOMS: atom_id res chain seq x y z
N MET A 1 14.01 -16.90 26.22
CA MET A 1 14.42 -16.98 24.81
C MET A 1 13.30 -17.52 23.89
N ARG A 2 12.62 -18.64 24.18
CA ARG A 2 11.50 -19.16 23.33
C ARG A 2 10.33 -18.18 23.13
N VAL A 3 9.87 -17.54 24.21
CA VAL A 3 8.78 -16.54 24.17
C VAL A 3 9.05 -15.40 23.19
N MET A 4 10.31 -14.97 23.06
CA MET A 4 10.70 -13.90 22.13
C MET A 4 10.73 -14.39 20.68
N TRP A 5 11.13 -15.63 20.45
CA TRP A 5 11.05 -16.27 19.13
C TRP A 5 9.61 -16.51 18.69
N ASP A 6 8.72 -16.94 19.59
CA ASP A 6 7.29 -17.13 19.29
C ASP A 6 6.59 -15.80 18.98
N PHE A 7 6.98 -14.71 19.66
CA PHE A 7 6.47 -13.37 19.38
C PHE A 7 6.91 -12.86 18.00
N ILE A 8 8.19 -13.02 17.65
CA ILE A 8 8.74 -12.60 16.36
C ILE A 8 8.14 -13.42 15.21
N VAL A 9 8.05 -14.74 15.35
CA VAL A 9 7.45 -15.62 14.34
C VAL A 9 5.95 -15.38 14.22
N GLY A 10 5.26 -15.14 15.34
CA GLY A 10 3.82 -14.81 15.37
C GLY A 10 3.48 -13.48 14.68
N HIS A 11 4.42 -12.54 14.63
CA HIS A 11 4.24 -11.21 14.03
C HIS A 11 5.10 -10.99 12.78
N TYR A 12 5.70 -12.04 12.21
CA TYR A 12 6.65 -11.94 11.10
C TYR A 12 6.11 -11.11 9.92
N ASN A 13 4.82 -11.27 9.59
CA ASN A 13 4.16 -10.51 8.53
C ASN A 13 4.27 -8.99 8.75
N TYR A 14 4.04 -8.51 9.97
CA TYR A 14 4.12 -7.07 10.28
C TYR A 14 5.54 -6.52 10.12
N TRP A 15 6.54 -7.25 10.61
CA TRP A 15 7.95 -6.85 10.51
C TRP A 15 8.40 -6.79 9.04
N MET A 16 7.94 -7.74 8.23
CA MET A 16 8.20 -7.74 6.78
C MET A 16 7.60 -6.50 6.10
N TYR A 17 6.35 -6.15 6.39
CA TYR A 17 5.71 -4.97 5.78
C TYR A 17 6.32 -3.65 6.26
N ILE A 18 6.71 -3.55 7.54
CA ILE A 18 7.44 -2.39 8.06
C ILE A 18 8.80 -2.27 7.36
N GLY A 19 9.52 -3.38 7.16
CA GLY A 19 10.76 -3.38 6.37
C GLY A 19 10.54 -2.90 4.94
N LEU A 20 9.50 -3.39 4.26
CA LEU A 20 9.15 -2.98 2.89
C LEU A 20 8.81 -1.49 2.82
N MET A 21 8.11 -0.97 3.84
CA MET A 21 7.78 0.44 4.00
C MET A 21 9.05 1.29 4.15
N MET A 22 9.99 0.89 5.00
CA MET A 22 11.27 1.59 5.16
C MET A 22 12.10 1.59 3.86
N ILE A 23 12.08 0.50 3.10
CA ILE A 23 12.76 0.42 1.80
C ILE A 23 12.12 1.38 0.78
N GLY A 24 10.77 1.42 0.71
CA GLY A 24 10.05 2.35 -0.17
C GLY A 24 10.34 3.82 0.17
N PHE A 25 10.30 4.16 1.46
CA PHE A 25 10.62 5.50 1.95
C PHE A 25 12.08 5.89 1.65
N TYR A 26 13.02 4.98 1.89
CA TYR A 26 14.43 5.19 1.55
C TYR A 26 14.64 5.41 0.04
N ALA A 27 13.99 4.61 -0.80
CA ALA A 27 14.07 4.78 -2.25
C ALA A 27 13.53 6.15 -2.72
N MET A 28 12.48 6.66 -2.07
CA MET A 28 11.91 7.97 -2.36
C MET A 28 12.84 9.12 -1.99
N MET A 29 13.57 9.03 -0.86
CA MET A 29 14.49 10.09 -0.43
C MET A 29 15.87 10.01 -1.08
N ALA A 30 16.43 8.81 -1.23
CA ALA A 30 17.86 8.64 -1.57
C ALA A 30 18.15 8.62 -3.09
N LYS A 31 17.16 8.33 -3.94
CA LYS A 31 17.37 8.22 -5.39
C LYS A 31 17.25 9.59 -6.06
N ARG A 32 18.22 9.93 -6.92
CA ARG A 32 18.23 11.20 -7.69
C ARG A 32 17.32 11.19 -8.92
N ASN A 33 17.08 10.00 -9.47
CA ASN A 33 16.22 9.83 -10.64
C ASN A 33 14.73 9.88 -10.25
N LEU A 34 13.96 10.75 -10.90
CA LEU A 34 12.53 10.94 -10.62
C LEU A 34 11.70 9.65 -10.79
N ILE A 35 12.01 8.81 -11.78
CA ILE A 35 11.30 7.52 -11.98
C ILE A 35 11.56 6.57 -10.82
N LYS A 36 12.80 6.52 -10.32
CA LYS A 36 13.13 5.67 -9.16
C LYS A 36 12.43 6.16 -7.89
N LYS A 37 12.23 7.47 -7.72
CA LYS A 37 11.42 8.03 -6.63
C LYS A 37 9.94 7.63 -6.75
N ILE A 38 9.36 7.69 -7.96
CA ILE A 38 7.98 7.28 -8.22
C ILE A 38 7.78 5.78 -7.90
N ILE A 39 8.73 4.93 -8.28
CA ILE A 39 8.70 3.50 -7.93
C ILE A 39 8.80 3.31 -6.41
N GLY A 40 9.69 4.05 -5.73
CA GLY A 40 9.81 4.03 -4.27
C GLY A 40 8.52 4.42 -3.55
N MET A 41 7.83 5.46 -4.05
CA MET A 41 6.52 5.89 -3.57
C MET A 41 5.47 4.79 -3.72
N ASN A 42 5.44 4.10 -4.87
CA ASN A 42 4.48 3.01 -5.09
C ASN A 42 4.72 1.82 -4.13
N ILE A 43 5.99 1.42 -3.94
CA ILE A 43 6.36 0.39 -2.97
C ILE A 43 5.94 0.77 -1.55
N PHE A 44 6.16 2.03 -1.16
CA PHE A 44 5.75 2.55 0.15
C PHE A 44 4.23 2.46 0.35
N GLN A 45 3.45 2.91 -0.64
CA GLN A 45 1.98 2.84 -0.59
C GLN A 45 1.48 1.39 -0.53
N SER A 46 2.02 0.48 -1.33
CA SER A 46 1.69 -0.94 -1.27
C SER A 46 2.04 -1.59 0.08
N ALA A 47 3.18 -1.22 0.69
CA ALA A 47 3.56 -1.70 2.01
C ALA A 47 2.54 -1.34 3.09
N ILE A 48 2.05 -0.10 3.08
CA ILE A 48 1.01 0.38 4.01
C ILE A 48 -0.26 -0.44 3.82
N ILE A 49 -0.68 -0.69 2.58
CA ILE A 49 -1.88 -1.46 2.29
C ILE A 49 -1.77 -2.89 2.85
N PHE A 50 -0.65 -3.57 2.61
CA PHE A 50 -0.44 -4.91 3.15
C PHE A 50 -0.38 -4.93 4.68
N PHE A 51 0.22 -3.92 5.30
CA PHE A 51 0.24 -3.79 6.76
C PHE A 51 -1.17 -3.68 7.36
N PHE A 52 -2.04 -2.85 6.76
CA PHE A 52 -3.42 -2.71 7.19
C PHE A 52 -4.24 -3.98 6.94
N ILE A 53 -4.12 -4.61 5.78
CA ILE A 53 -4.80 -5.89 5.48
C ILE A 53 -4.38 -6.96 6.48
N SER A 54 -3.09 -7.10 6.76
CA SER A 54 -2.56 -8.09 7.71
C SER A 54 -3.09 -7.88 9.13
N THR A 55 -3.30 -6.62 9.55
CA THR A 55 -3.88 -6.29 10.86
C THR A 55 -5.38 -6.64 10.95
N SER A 56 -6.04 -6.73 9.80
CA SER A 56 -7.50 -6.79 9.71
C SER A 56 -8.05 -8.20 9.61
N VAL A 57 -7.19 -9.18 9.29
CA VAL A 57 -7.57 -10.59 9.17
C VAL A 57 -7.46 -11.29 10.53
N LYS A 58 -8.55 -11.96 10.93
CA LYS A 58 -8.61 -12.85 12.10
C LYS A 58 -8.53 -14.31 11.64
N LYS A 59 -8.01 -15.20 12.50
CA LYS A 59 -7.94 -16.65 12.20
C LYS A 59 -9.33 -17.29 12.23
N GLY A 60 -9.67 -18.08 11.21
CA GLY A 60 -10.92 -18.85 11.13
C GLY A 60 -12.14 -18.04 10.66
N VAL A 61 -11.90 -16.95 9.91
CA VAL A 61 -12.91 -15.96 9.58
C VAL A 61 -13.07 -15.87 8.06
N THR A 62 -14.31 -15.88 7.58
CA THR A 62 -14.71 -15.85 6.17
C THR A 62 -14.74 -14.43 5.62
N VAL A 63 -14.71 -14.30 4.28
CA VAL A 63 -14.87 -13.02 3.57
C VAL A 63 -16.12 -12.29 4.04
N PRO A 64 -16.11 -10.94 4.13
CA PRO A 64 -17.23 -10.13 4.62
C PRO A 64 -18.33 -10.02 3.55
N ILE A 65 -18.85 -11.16 3.11
CA ILE A 65 -19.94 -11.31 2.14
C ILE A 65 -21.02 -12.12 2.84
N LEU A 66 -22.19 -11.53 3.04
CA LEU A 66 -23.34 -12.23 3.61
C LEU A 66 -23.92 -13.15 2.54
N GLU A 67 -23.85 -14.47 2.75
CA GLU A 67 -24.43 -15.48 1.84
C GLU A 67 -25.98 -15.59 1.92
N HIS A 68 -26.67 -14.60 2.50
CA HIS A 68 -28.13 -14.64 2.66
C HIS A 68 -28.83 -13.97 1.46
N GLY A 69 -28.85 -14.69 0.35
CA GLY A 69 -29.73 -14.39 -0.77
C GLY A 69 -30.07 -15.68 -1.49
N HIS A 70 -31.16 -16.36 -1.08
CA HIS A 70 -32.24 -16.77 -1.99
C HIS A 70 -33.20 -17.86 -1.47
N GLU A 71 -33.07 -18.42 -0.25
CA GLU A 71 -34.05 -19.43 0.19
C GLU A 71 -34.50 -19.24 1.65
N GLY A 72 -35.80 -19.00 1.81
CA GLY A 72 -36.63 -19.50 2.92
C GLY A 72 -36.30 -19.04 4.34
N HIS A 73 -37.24 -18.29 4.94
CA HIS A 73 -37.63 -18.36 6.35
C HIS A 73 -36.68 -19.14 7.31
N GLY A 74 -35.80 -18.43 7.99
CA GLY A 74 -35.01 -19.03 9.06
C GLY A 74 -34.18 -17.98 9.79
N SER A 75 -34.51 -17.75 11.06
CA SER A 75 -33.81 -16.87 11.99
C SER A 75 -32.42 -17.43 12.35
N HIS A 76 -31.49 -17.48 11.40
CA HIS A 76 -30.09 -17.75 11.71
C HIS A 76 -29.43 -16.44 12.14
N ALA A 77 -29.12 -16.35 13.44
CA ALA A 77 -28.36 -15.25 13.99
C ALA A 77 -27.03 -15.15 13.23
N ILE A 78 -26.78 -13.99 12.59
CA ILE A 78 -25.52 -13.71 11.92
C ILE A 78 -24.40 -13.80 12.97
N ASP A 79 -23.54 -14.80 12.86
CA ASP A 79 -22.36 -14.90 13.72
C ASP A 79 -21.29 -13.91 13.21
N VAL A 80 -21.37 -12.68 13.73
CA VAL A 80 -20.46 -11.57 13.39
C VAL A 80 -18.99 -11.94 13.65
N MET A 81 -18.71 -12.96 14.49
CA MET A 81 -17.35 -13.39 14.78
C MET A 81 -16.72 -14.19 13.64
N GLN A 82 -17.52 -14.71 12.70
CA GLN A 82 -17.06 -15.47 11.54
C GLN A 82 -16.79 -14.62 10.30
N TYR A 83 -16.99 -13.30 10.36
CA TYR A 83 -16.74 -12.39 9.23
C TYR A 83 -15.53 -11.46 9.46
N ALA A 84 -14.70 -11.29 8.42
CA ALA A 84 -13.54 -10.42 8.48
C ALA A 84 -14.00 -8.96 8.65
N ASN A 85 -13.16 -8.11 9.25
CA ASN A 85 -13.55 -6.71 9.47
C ASN A 85 -13.70 -6.00 8.10
N PRO A 86 -14.90 -5.53 7.72
CA PRO A 86 -15.11 -4.89 6.43
C PRO A 86 -14.49 -3.49 6.35
N LEU A 87 -14.28 -2.81 7.49
CA LEU A 87 -13.81 -1.43 7.51
C LEU A 87 -12.43 -1.29 6.86
N PRO A 88 -11.40 -2.06 7.24
CA PRO A 88 -10.09 -1.92 6.61
C PRO A 88 -10.08 -2.39 5.16
N HIS A 89 -10.88 -3.40 4.79
CA HIS A 89 -10.94 -3.88 3.41
C HIS A 89 -11.43 -2.79 2.44
N VAL A 90 -12.48 -2.06 2.82
CA VAL A 90 -13.01 -0.94 2.02
C VAL A 90 -12.03 0.24 2.01
N LEU A 91 -11.42 0.59 3.15
CA LEU A 91 -10.42 1.66 3.22
C LEU A 91 -9.17 1.36 2.37
N MET A 92 -8.77 0.10 2.25
CA MET A 92 -7.66 -0.29 1.40
C MET A 92 -8.05 -0.30 -0.08
N LEU A 93 -9.27 -0.73 -0.43
CA LEU A 93 -9.77 -0.65 -1.81
C LEU A 93 -9.71 0.78 -2.34
N THR A 94 -10.14 1.77 -1.53
CA THR A 94 -10.07 3.19 -1.93
C THR A 94 -8.63 3.68 -2.03
N ALA A 95 -7.75 3.25 -1.12
CA ALA A 95 -6.32 3.57 -1.19
C ALA A 95 -5.66 3.03 -2.47
N ILE A 96 -6.03 1.83 -2.95
CA ILE A 96 -5.53 1.27 -4.22
C ILE A 96 -5.93 2.15 -5.40
N VAL A 97 -7.19 2.58 -5.47
CA VAL A 97 -7.67 3.43 -6.57
C VAL A 97 -6.94 4.78 -6.59
N VAL A 98 -6.79 5.42 -5.41
CA VAL A 98 -6.03 6.67 -5.29
C VAL A 98 -4.55 6.47 -5.65
N MET A 99 -3.94 5.36 -5.23
CA MET A 99 -2.56 5.01 -5.58
C MET A 99 -2.36 4.97 -7.09
N VAL A 100 -3.21 4.25 -7.83
CA VAL A 100 -3.09 4.14 -9.30
C VAL A 100 -3.32 5.49 -9.98
N ALA A 101 -4.28 6.29 -9.50
CA ALA A 101 -4.53 7.63 -10.04
C ALA A 101 -3.33 8.56 -9.83
N THR A 102 -2.76 8.61 -8.63
CA THR A 102 -1.57 9.42 -8.33
C THR A 102 -0.34 8.96 -9.08
N LEU A 103 -0.16 7.65 -9.31
CA LEU A 103 0.91 7.12 -10.14
C LEU A 103 0.81 7.63 -11.59
N GLY A 104 -0.39 7.60 -12.17
CA GLY A 104 -0.64 8.14 -13.51
C GLY A 104 -0.30 9.62 -13.64
N VAL A 105 -0.71 10.42 -12.65
CA VAL A 105 -0.37 11.86 -12.59
C VAL A 105 1.14 12.07 -12.43
N ALA A 106 1.79 11.32 -11.53
CA ALA A 106 3.23 11.43 -11.31
C ALA A 106 4.05 11.09 -12.56
N LEU A 107 3.65 10.06 -13.31
CA LEU A 107 4.27 9.70 -14.58
C LEU A 107 4.03 10.76 -15.66
N SER A 108 2.82 11.33 -15.73
CA SER A 108 2.52 12.44 -16.64
C SER A 108 3.43 13.65 -16.38
N VAL A 109 3.61 14.01 -15.11
CA VAL A 109 4.54 15.07 -14.69
C VAL A 109 5.98 14.72 -15.05
N ALA A 110 6.42 13.48 -14.83
CA ALA A 110 7.76 13.04 -15.22
C ALA A 110 8.00 13.18 -16.74
N ILE A 111 7.03 12.80 -17.56
CA ILE A 111 7.10 12.99 -19.03
C ILE A 111 7.17 14.48 -19.39
N MET A 112 6.39 15.32 -18.71
CA MET A 112 6.41 16.78 -18.93
C MET A 112 7.78 17.38 -18.58
N ILE A 113 8.37 16.99 -17.46
CA ILE A 113 9.70 17.43 -17.02
C ILE A 113 10.75 16.99 -18.06
N TYR A 114 10.71 15.73 -18.50
CA TYR A 114 11.63 15.24 -19.52
C TYR A 114 11.51 16.01 -20.84
N ARG A 115 10.30 16.35 -21.28
CA ARG A 115 10.08 17.17 -22.49
C ARG A 115 10.64 18.59 -22.36
N LYS A 116 10.61 19.18 -21.16
CA LYS A 116 11.10 20.55 -20.92
C LYS A 116 12.61 20.62 -20.74
N TYR A 117 13.19 19.72 -19.94
CA TYR A 117 14.60 19.79 -19.52
C TYR A 117 15.51 18.72 -20.14
N GLY A 118 14.95 17.73 -20.85
CA GLY A 118 15.71 16.63 -21.48
C GLY A 118 16.31 15.62 -20.50
N THR A 119 16.07 15.77 -19.20
CA THR A 119 16.64 14.92 -18.14
C THR A 119 15.61 14.61 -17.06
N LEU A 120 15.80 13.48 -16.39
CA LEU A 120 14.98 12.99 -15.27
C LEU A 120 15.78 12.87 -13.98
N GLU A 121 17.03 13.37 -13.98
CA GLU A 121 17.84 13.50 -12.77
C GLU A 121 17.50 14.82 -12.07
N GLU A 122 17.09 14.72 -10.81
CA GLU A 122 16.63 15.87 -10.01
C GLU A 122 17.66 17.00 -9.92
N ASP A 123 18.94 16.67 -9.72
CA ASP A 123 20.02 17.65 -9.61
C ASP A 123 20.16 18.50 -10.88
N GLU A 124 20.01 17.89 -12.05
CA GLU A 124 20.10 18.56 -13.34
C GLU A 124 18.86 19.40 -13.62
N VAL A 125 17.67 18.86 -13.29
CA VAL A 125 16.39 19.57 -13.41
C VAL A 125 16.39 20.84 -12.55
N LEU A 126 16.87 20.76 -11.30
CA LEU A 126 17.05 21.92 -10.41
C LEU A 126 18.09 22.91 -10.93
N GLY A 127 19.19 22.40 -11.50
CA GLY A 127 20.24 23.23 -12.10
C GLY A 127 19.74 24.04 -13.30
N ASN A 128 18.91 23.44 -14.15
CA ASN A 128 18.32 24.12 -15.31
C ASN A 128 17.25 25.14 -14.90
N MET A 129 16.42 24.83 -13.90
CA MET A 129 15.44 25.78 -13.36
C MET A 129 16.04 27.06 -12.77
N ARG A 130 17.28 27.00 -12.26
CA ARG A 130 17.97 28.20 -11.72
C ARG A 130 18.57 29.08 -12.82
N LYS A 131 18.70 28.57 -14.05
CA LYS A 131 19.29 29.29 -15.18
C LYS A 131 18.24 30.02 -16.02
N ASP A 132 16.99 29.58 -15.95
CA ASP A 132 15.80 30.26 -16.49
C ASP A 132 15.32 31.36 -15.52
#